data_AF-A0A934Q9V0-F1
#
_entry.id   AF-A0A934Q9V0-F1
#
_cell.length_a   1.000
_cell.length_b   1.000
_cell.length_c   1.000
_cell.angle_alpha   90.00
_cell.angle_beta   90.00
_cell.angle_gamma   90.00
#
_symmetry.space_group_name_H-M   'P 1'
#
loop_
_entity.id
_entity.type
_entity.pdbx_description
1 polymer ?
#
loop_
_entity_poly.entity_id
_entity_poly.type
_entity_poly.pdbx_seq_one_letter_code
_entity_poly.pdbx_strand_id
1 'polypeptide(L)'
;MSKVQRQSDDGGFALSRETLAPTVQDIGGRNIEITFLGRNAHGQPTWIMWNAAEPYLIGMLCQGKMGYNFEQRTSQGVLVHENISLSRVQRALGG
;
A
#
# COMPACT_ATOMS: atom_id res chain seq x y z
N MET A 1 -2.80 6.69 23.63
CA MET A 1 -3.39 7.21 22.38
C MET A 1 -2.24 7.54 21.43
N SER A 2 -1.96 6.65 20.48
CA SER A 2 -0.76 6.76 19.64
C SER A 2 -1.04 7.63 18.42
N LYS A 3 -0.19 8.65 18.31
CA LYS A 3 -0.13 9.71 17.30
C LYS A 3 -0.31 9.16 15.89
N VAL A 4 -1.41 9.50 15.23
CA VAL A 4 -1.51 9.43 13.77
C VAL A 4 -0.39 10.30 13.25
N GLN A 5 0.65 9.71 12.66
CA GLN A 5 1.66 10.47 11.94
C GLN A 5 1.00 10.93 10.65
N ARG A 6 0.28 12.05 10.73
CA ARG A 6 -0.29 12.77 9.60
C ARG A 6 0.87 13.32 8.79
N GLN A 7 1.26 12.61 7.74
CA GLN A 7 1.92 13.21 6.60
C GLN A 7 0.83 13.38 5.53
N SER A 8 0.03 14.42 5.72
CA SER A 8 -1.05 14.79 4.83
C SER A 8 -1.10 16.31 4.81
N ASP A 9 -0.43 16.90 3.83
CA ASP A 9 -0.61 18.31 3.46
C ASP A 9 -0.81 18.50 1.96
N ASP A 10 -1.25 17.44 1.26
CA ASP A 10 -1.80 17.56 -0.10
C ASP A 10 -2.59 16.29 -0.47
N GLY A 11 -3.91 16.26 -0.24
CA GLY A 11 -4.84 15.23 -0.73
C GLY A 11 -4.40 13.75 -0.62
N GLY A 12 -3.56 13.43 0.38
CA GLY A 12 -2.55 12.38 0.24
C GLY A 12 -2.95 11.02 0.78
N PHE A 13 -2.67 9.99 -0.01
CA PHE A 13 -2.71 8.58 0.38
C PHE A 13 -1.94 8.34 1.68
N ALA A 14 -2.62 7.76 2.66
CA ALA A 14 -2.13 7.62 4.02
C ALA A 14 -2.07 6.15 4.43
N LEU A 15 -0.92 5.69 4.95
CA LEU A 15 -0.79 4.32 5.42
C LEU A 15 -1.11 4.22 6.91
N SER A 16 -2.29 3.70 7.25
CA SER A 16 -2.63 3.36 8.63
C SER A 16 -1.69 2.27 9.17
N ARG A 17 -1.40 2.30 10.48
CA ARG A 17 -0.65 1.24 11.19
C ARG A 17 -1.52 0.50 12.21
N GLU A 18 -2.83 0.64 12.08
CA GLU A 18 -3.79 -0.10 12.90
C GLU A 18 -3.95 -1.50 12.29
N THR A 19 -3.41 -2.50 12.97
CA THR A 19 -3.34 -3.88 12.48
C THR A 19 -4.74 -4.46 12.27
N LEU A 20 -4.97 -5.11 11.14
CA LEU A 20 -6.23 -5.76 10.76
C LEU A 20 -7.47 -4.84 10.71
N ALA A 21 -7.26 -3.52 10.68
CA ALA A 21 -8.32 -2.55 10.41
C ALA A 21 -8.20 -2.10 8.94
N PRO A 22 -9.05 -2.60 8.02
CA PRO A 22 -9.03 -2.17 6.63
C PRO A 22 -9.46 -0.71 6.53
N THR A 23 -8.75 0.05 5.69
CA THR A 23 -9.12 1.42 5.30
C THR A 23 -9.30 1.46 3.79
N VAL A 24 -10.37 2.07 3.30
CA VAL A 24 -10.61 2.23 1.86
C VAL A 24 -10.18 3.63 1.44
N GLN A 25 -9.40 3.73 0.37
CA GLN A 25 -8.92 5.00 -0.19
C GLN A 25 -9.18 5.04 -1.69
N ASP A 26 -9.59 6.20 -2.19
CA ASP A 26 -9.68 6.46 -3.62
C ASP A 26 -8.28 6.79 -4.17
N ILE A 27 -7.82 5.98 -5.13
CA ILE A 27 -6.54 6.13 -5.80
C ILE A 27 -6.77 5.98 -7.30
N GLY A 28 -6.64 7.09 -8.04
CA GLY A 28 -6.85 7.07 -9.49
C GLY A 28 -8.27 6.68 -9.91
N GLY A 29 -9.28 6.96 -9.08
CA GLY A 29 -10.67 6.58 -9.34
C GLY A 29 -10.99 5.13 -8.95
N ARG A 30 -10.10 4.46 -8.22
CA ARG A 30 -10.29 3.08 -7.73
C ARG A 30 -10.36 3.08 -6.21
N ASN A 31 -11.33 2.33 -5.68
CA ASN A 31 -11.42 2.06 -4.25
C ASN A 31 -10.42 0.95 -3.88
N ILE A 32 -9.30 1.36 -3.29
CA ILE A 32 -8.28 0.44 -2.81
C ILE A 32 -8.46 0.23 -1.31
N GLU A 33 -8.69 -1.01 -0.91
CA GLU A 33 -8.67 -1.42 0.48
C GLU A 33 -7.22 -1.66 0.91
N ILE A 34 -6.83 -1.07 2.04
CA ILE A 34 -5.48 -1.10 2.58
C ILE A 34 -5.55 -1.57 4.02
N THR A 35 -4.86 -2.66 4.31
CA THR A 35 -4.82 -3.28 5.63
C THR A 35 -3.38 -3.43 6.09
N PHE A 36 -3.08 -2.90 7.29
CA PHE A 36 -1.77 -3.10 7.92
C PHE A 36 -1.68 -4.53 8.49
N LEU A 37 -0.61 -5.25 8.10
CA LEU A 37 -0.38 -6.63 8.52
C LEU A 37 0.63 -6.75 9.66
N GLY A 38 1.22 -5.64 10.11
CA GLY A 38 2.29 -5.64 11.09
C GLY A 38 3.67 -5.60 10.44
N ARG A 39 4.69 -6.08 11.18
CA ARG A 39 6.07 -6.14 10.69
C ARG A 39 6.38 -7.52 10.13
N ASN A 40 7.10 -7.59 9.02
CA ASN A 40 7.61 -8.84 8.45
C ASN A 40 8.79 -9.42 9.26
N ALA A 41 9.34 -10.55 8.80
CA ALA A 41 10.50 -11.21 9.42
C ALA A 41 11.77 -10.34 9.48
N HIS A 42 11.85 -9.27 8.68
CA HIS A 42 12.94 -8.29 8.70
C HIS A 42 12.63 -7.06 9.58
N GLY A 43 11.52 -7.08 10.32
CA GLY A 43 11.08 -5.98 11.17
C GLY A 43 10.46 -4.79 10.43
N GLN A 44 10.15 -4.94 9.14
CA GLN A 44 9.65 -3.86 8.29
C GLN A 44 8.11 -3.83 8.30
N PRO A 45 7.46 -2.67 8.48
CA PRO A 45 6.02 -2.51 8.31
C PRO A 45 5.51 -3.02 6.95
N THR A 46 4.39 -3.73 6.95
CA THR A 46 3.77 -4.32 5.76
C THR A 46 2.28 -4.05 5.66
N TRP A 47 1.79 -3.89 4.44
CA TRP A 47 0.38 -3.68 4.11
C TRP A 47 -0.02 -4.57 2.95
N ILE A 48 -1.25 -5.07 2.99
CA ILE A 48 -1.92 -5.60 1.81
C ILE A 48 -2.81 -4.52 1.23
N MET A 49 -2.81 -4.41 -0.09
CA MET A 49 -3.58 -3.44 -0.86
C MET A 49 -4.32 -4.16 -1.97
N TRP A 50 -5.62 -3.93 -2.11
CA TRP A 50 -6.40 -4.64 -3.13
C TRP A 50 -7.66 -3.88 -3.52
N ASN A 51 -8.15 -4.15 -4.73
CA ASN A 51 -9.43 -3.66 -5.22
C ASN A 51 -10.43 -4.81 -5.30
N ALA A 52 -11.54 -4.74 -4.56
CA ALA A 52 -12.59 -5.77 -4.60
C ALA A 52 -13.22 -5.93 -5.99
N ALA A 53 -13.27 -4.87 -6.79
CA ALA A 53 -13.80 -4.91 -8.17
C ALA A 53 -12.78 -5.50 -9.16
N GLU A 54 -11.49 -5.50 -8.84
CA GLU A 54 -10.41 -5.98 -9.68
C GLU A 54 -9.50 -6.92 -8.87
N PRO A 55 -9.89 -8.19 -8.62
CA PRO A 55 -9.13 -9.10 -7.73
C PRO A 55 -7.72 -9.40 -8.22
N TYR A 56 -7.45 -9.24 -9.51
CA TYR A 56 -6.11 -9.32 -10.09
C TYR A 56 -5.24 -8.12 -9.72
N LEU A 57 -5.76 -7.10 -9.03
CA LEU A 57 -5.06 -5.93 -8.53
C LEU A 57 -4.95 -6.07 -7.01
N ILE A 58 -4.03 -6.94 -6.60
CA ILE A 58 -3.65 -7.16 -5.20
C ILE A 58 -2.15 -7.00 -5.09
N GLY A 59 -1.70 -6.29 -4.05
CA GLY A 59 -0.28 -6.10 -3.81
C GLY A 59 0.08 -6.07 -2.33
N MET A 60 1.32 -6.47 -2.07
CA MET A 60 1.96 -6.39 -0.77
C MET A 60 2.95 -5.23 -0.78
N LEU A 61 2.74 -4.26 0.10
CA LEU A 61 3.66 -3.15 0.31
C LEU A 61 4.49 -3.39 1.56
N CYS A 62 5.79 -3.16 1.47
CA CYS A 62 6.72 -3.22 2.59
C CYS A 62 7.54 -1.93 2.67
N GLN A 63 7.71 -1.37 3.86
CA GLN A 63 8.59 -0.23 4.09
C GLN A 63 10.06 -0.70 4.12
N GLY A 64 10.77 -0.53 3.00
CA GLY A 64 12.18 -0.82 2.85
C GLY A 64 13.10 0.25 3.46
N LYS A 65 14.42 0.10 3.27
CA LYS A 65 15.42 1.04 3.81
C LYS A 65 15.44 2.39 3.07
N MET A 66 15.26 2.38 1.75
CA MET A 66 15.35 3.57 0.89
C MET A 66 13.98 4.02 0.31
N GLY A 67 12.88 3.40 0.74
CA GLY A 67 11.55 3.65 0.18
C GLY A 67 10.63 2.48 0.44
N TYR A 68 9.76 2.17 -0.53
CA TYR A 68 8.86 1.04 -0.45
C TYR A 68 9.22 -0.04 -1.47
N ASN A 69 9.01 -1.28 -1.06
CA ASN A 69 8.99 -2.42 -1.96
C ASN A 69 7.53 -2.84 -2.14
N PHE A 70 7.08 -2.90 -3.39
CA PHE A 70 5.70 -3.23 -3.74
C PHE A 70 5.68 -4.43 -4.68
N GLU A 71 5.15 -5.54 -4.19
CA GLU A 71 4.88 -6.75 -4.98
C GLU A 71 3.42 -6.73 -5.38
N GLN A 72 3.13 -6.71 -6.68
CA GLN A 72 1.78 -6.70 -7.22
C GLN A 72 1.53 -7.97 -8.03
N ARG A 73 0.45 -8.67 -7.72
CA ARG A 73 -0.12 -9.69 -8.62
C ARG A 73 -0.86 -8.95 -9.71
N THR A 74 -0.71 -9.36 -10.96
CA THR A 74 -1.45 -8.87 -12.12
C THR A 74 -1.93 -10.05 -12.96
N SER A 75 -2.74 -9.79 -13.99
CA SER A 75 -3.14 -10.81 -14.97
C SER A 75 -1.96 -11.39 -15.76
N GLN A 76 -0.80 -10.73 -15.77
CA GLN A 76 0.41 -11.14 -16.50
C GLN A 76 1.47 -11.77 -15.59
N GLY A 77 1.17 -11.95 -14.29
CA GLY A 77 2.11 -12.49 -13.30
C GLY A 77 2.47 -11.47 -12.22
N VAL A 78 3.58 -11.73 -11.52
CA VAL A 78 4.08 -10.91 -10.41
C VAL A 78 4.97 -9.78 -10.94
N LEU A 79 4.67 -8.55 -10.53
CA LEU A 79 5.52 -7.38 -10.74
C LEU A 79 6.08 -6.91 -9.40
N VAL A 80 7.39 -6.64 -9.35
CA VAL A 80 8.06 -6.16 -8.15
C VAL A 80 8.65 -4.78 -8.44
N HIS A 81 8.30 -3.81 -7.60
CA HIS A 81 8.86 -2.47 -7.62
C HIS A 81 9.67 -2.26 -6.34
N GLU A 82 10.96 -1.94 -6.49
CA GLU A 82 11.86 -1.77 -5.34
C GLU A 82 12.28 -0.31 -5.20
N ASN A 83 12.47 0.12 -3.94
CA ASN A 83 12.94 1.46 -3.59
C ASN A 83 12.10 2.58 -4.23
N ILE A 84 10.79 2.37 -4.35
CA ILE A 84 9.88 3.33 -4.97
C ILE A 84 9.26 4.27 -3.92
N SER A 85 8.87 5.47 -4.38
CA SER A 85 8.11 6.42 -3.57
C SER A 85 6.67 5.95 -3.37
N LEU A 86 6.01 6.50 -2.35
CA LEU A 86 4.59 6.25 -2.11
C LEU A 86 3.72 6.70 -3.31
N SER A 87 4.07 7.81 -3.96
CA SER A 87 3.41 8.28 -5.17
C SER A 87 3.53 7.32 -6.36
N ARG A 88 4.63 6.56 -6.43
CA ARG A 88 4.80 5.53 -7.45
C ARG A 88 3.94 4.30 -7.17
N VAL A 89 3.74 3.94 -5.89
CA VAL A 89 2.79 2.91 -5.46
C VAL A 89 1.36 3.31 -5.86
N GLN A 90 0.97 4.55 -5.56
CA GLN A 90 -0.36 5.07 -5.94
C GLN A 90 -0.59 4.97 -7.46
N ARG A 91 0.41 5.32 -8.27
CA ARG A 91 0.29 5.19 -9.74
C ARG A 91 0.15 3.73 -10.18
N ALA A 92 0.88 2.80 -9.56
CA ALA A 92 0.76 1.38 -9.87
C ALA A 92 -0.64 0.81 -9.56
N LEU A 93 -1.30 1.35 -8.52
CA LEU A 93 -2.65 0.97 -8.12
C LEU A 93 -3.74 1.70 -8.94
N GLY A 94 -3.54 2.97 -9.24
CA GLY A 94 -4.54 3.83 -9.90
C GLY A 94 -4.59 3.69 -11.42
N GLY A 95 -3.50 3.27 -12.06
CA GLY A 95 -3.35 3.32 -13.53
C GLY A 95 -2.63 4.58 -13.98
#